data_AF-A0A1G7K4P6-F1
#
_entry.id   AF-A0A1G7K4P6-F1
#
_cell.length_a   1.000
_cell.length_b   1.000
_cell.length_c   1.000
_cell.angle_alpha   90.00
_cell.angle_beta   90.00
_cell.angle_gamma   90.00
#
_symmetry.space_group_name_H-M   'P 1'
#
loop_
_entity.id
_entity.type
_entity.pdbx_description
1 polymer ?
#
loop_
_entity_poly.entity_id
_entity_poly.type
_entity_poly.pdbx_seq_one_letter_code
_entity_poly.pdbx_strand_id
1 'polypeptide(L)'
;MGLELRLLSGCDPGQHTSGPAATFEEARAAFELAWARLLPTRTDADFEAWRNQRDWTERKNAMWASGEKLPSQIPSSKMRCPCGVEFDSHVLADDLVHVPHSHAIFRTKISSLRLSRSLVAKRRF
;
A
#
# COMPACT_ATOMS: atom_id res chain seq x y z
N MET A 1 -14.09 -5.92 -25.85
CA MET A 1 -13.70 -5.34 -24.56
C MET A 1 -13.25 -6.49 -23.69
N GLY A 2 -11.96 -6.53 -23.35
CA GLY A 2 -11.37 -7.65 -22.60
C GLY A 2 -11.90 -7.67 -21.19
N LEU A 3 -12.47 -8.81 -20.79
CA LEU A 3 -12.78 -9.07 -19.38
C LEU A 3 -11.44 -9.28 -18.68
N GLU A 4 -10.92 -8.20 -18.12
CA GLU A 4 -9.79 -8.22 -17.21
C GLU A 4 -10.20 -9.09 -16.01
N LEU A 5 -9.73 -10.35 -15.99
CA LEU A 5 -9.81 -11.22 -14.83
C LEU A 5 -8.96 -10.57 -13.73
N ARG A 6 -9.59 -9.65 -13.01
CA ARG A 6 -9.09 -9.01 -11.82
C ARG A 6 -8.59 -10.12 -10.90
N LEU A 7 -7.27 -10.12 -10.67
CA LEU A 7 -6.53 -10.96 -9.73
C LEU A 7 -7.47 -11.64 -8.73
N LEU A 8 -7.68 -12.94 -8.89
CA LEU A 8 -8.25 -13.75 -7.82
C LEU A 8 -7.28 -13.62 -6.65
N SER A 9 -7.67 -12.79 -5.67
CA SER A 9 -6.99 -12.65 -4.38
C SER A 9 -6.87 -14.04 -3.76
N GLY A 10 -5.71 -14.68 -3.94
CA GLY A 10 -5.45 -16.04 -3.51
C GLY A 10 -4.49 -16.84 -4.41
N CYS A 11 -4.24 -16.41 -5.65
CA CYS A 11 -3.24 -17.07 -6.52
C CYS A 11 -1.87 -16.37 -6.43
N ASP A 12 -0.81 -17.17 -6.31
CA ASP A 12 0.57 -16.66 -6.36
C ASP A 12 0.90 -16.11 -7.77
N PRO A 13 1.86 -15.17 -7.87
CA PRO A 13 2.39 -14.76 -9.17
C PRO A 13 2.86 -15.99 -9.98
N GLY A 14 2.24 -16.22 -11.15
CA GLY A 14 2.54 -17.36 -12.03
C GLY A 14 1.55 -18.53 -11.99
N GLN A 15 0.61 -18.56 -11.03
CA GLN A 15 -0.52 -19.52 -11.04
C GLN A 15 -1.64 -19.10 -11.99
N HIS A 16 -1.56 -17.90 -12.56
CA HIS A 16 -2.53 -17.40 -13.53
C HIS A 16 -2.22 -17.93 -14.93
N THR A 17 -3.10 -18.77 -15.47
CA THR A 17 -3.05 -19.18 -16.88
C THR A 17 -4.11 -18.41 -17.65
N SER A 18 -3.73 -17.64 -18.66
CA SER A 18 -4.65 -16.95 -19.57
C SER A 18 -4.43 -17.44 -21.01
N GLY A 19 -5.52 -17.71 -21.73
CA GLY A 19 -5.47 -18.06 -23.15
C GLY A 19 -6.85 -17.92 -23.80
N PRO A 20 -6.93 -17.63 -25.11
CA PRO A 20 -8.19 -17.58 -25.82
C PRO A 20 -8.77 -18.99 -25.99
N ALA A 21 -10.07 -19.16 -25.73
CA ALA A 21 -10.85 -20.35 -26.08
C ALA A 21 -11.79 -20.01 -27.25
N ALA A 22 -12.00 -20.94 -28.18
CA ALA A 22 -12.84 -20.69 -29.35
C ALA A 22 -14.34 -20.78 -29.03
N THR A 23 -14.69 -21.53 -27.99
CA THR A 23 -16.08 -21.70 -27.54
C THR A 23 -16.22 -21.57 -26.02
N PHE A 24 -17.45 -21.31 -25.57
CA PHE A 24 -17.78 -21.31 -24.14
C PHE A 24 -17.51 -22.66 -23.48
N GLU A 25 -17.82 -23.77 -24.17
CA GLU A 25 -17.61 -25.12 -23.63
C GLU A 25 -16.13 -25.44 -23.44
N GLU A 26 -15.29 -25.03 -24.38
CA GLU A 26 -13.83 -25.12 -24.23
C GLU A 26 -13.32 -24.28 -23.05
N ALA A 27 -13.83 -23.06 -22.90
CA ALA A 27 -13.47 -22.20 -21.77
C ALA A 27 -13.89 -22.81 -20.42
N ARG A 28 -15.10 -23.38 -20.36
CA ARG A 28 -15.62 -24.06 -19.17
C ARG A 28 -14.78 -25.30 -18.83
N ALA A 29 -14.48 -26.14 -19.82
CA ALA A 29 -13.65 -27.32 -19.62
C ALA A 29 -12.23 -26.97 -19.12
N ALA A 30 -11.63 -25.91 -19.69
CA ALA A 30 -10.33 -25.42 -19.24
C ALA A 30 -10.37 -24.88 -17.81
N PHE A 31 -11.44 -24.15 -17.45
CA PHE A 31 -11.66 -23.67 -16.08
C PHE A 31 -11.79 -24.83 -15.09
N GLU A 32 -12.65 -25.81 -15.37
CA GLU A 32 -12.86 -26.96 -14.47
C GLU A 32 -11.57 -27.76 -14.25
N LEU A 33 -10.78 -27.93 -15.31
CA LEU A 33 -9.47 -28.60 -15.22
C LEU A 33 -8.48 -27.80 -14.36
N ALA A 34 -8.44 -26.47 -14.52
CA ALA A 34 -7.60 -25.60 -13.71
C ALA A 34 -8.06 -25.59 -12.25
N TRP A 35 -9.38 -25.53 -12.02
CA TRP A 35 -9.99 -25.56 -10.70
C TRP A 35 -9.71 -26.88 -9.97
N ALA A 36 -9.84 -28.02 -10.64
CA ALA A 36 -9.52 -29.34 -10.09
C ALA A 36 -8.05 -29.46 -9.65
N ARG A 37 -7.12 -28.75 -10.32
CA ARG A 37 -5.71 -28.70 -9.94
C ARG A 37 -5.44 -27.74 -8.78
N LEU A 38 -6.15 -26.62 -8.73
CA LEU A 38 -5.96 -25.58 -7.73
C LEU A 38 -6.62 -25.94 -6.39
N LEU A 39 -7.84 -26.47 -6.42
CA LEU A 39 -8.66 -26.73 -5.24
C LEU A 39 -7.95 -27.55 -4.15
N PRO A 40 -7.21 -28.64 -4.46
CA PRO A 40 -6.49 -29.41 -3.45
C PRO A 40 -5.35 -28.66 -2.76
N THR A 41 -4.86 -27.57 -3.37
CA THR A 41 -3.78 -26.74 -2.81
C THR A 41 -4.31 -25.67 -1.85
N ARG A 42 -5.64 -25.46 -1.80
CA ARG A 42 -6.25 -24.40 -1.02
C ARG A 42 -6.73 -24.92 0.33
N THR A 43 -6.52 -24.08 1.33
CA THR A 43 -6.97 -24.29 2.69
C THR A 43 -8.22 -23.45 2.99
N ASP A 44 -8.94 -23.79 4.06
CA ASP A 44 -10.06 -22.97 4.54
C ASP A 44 -9.64 -21.52 4.84
N ALA A 45 -8.39 -21.32 5.27
CA ALA A 45 -7.83 -19.99 5.50
C ALA A 45 -7.71 -19.18 4.20
N ASP A 46 -7.40 -19.82 3.07
CA ASP A 46 -7.35 -19.14 1.77
C ASP A 46 -8.75 -18.69 1.33
N PHE A 47 -9.76 -19.52 1.56
CA PHE A 47 -11.16 -19.17 1.27
C PHE A 47 -11.67 -18.05 2.18
N GLU A 48 -11.30 -18.06 3.45
CA GLU A 48 -11.60 -16.99 4.40
C GLU A 48 -10.89 -15.69 4.00
N ALA A 49 -9.62 -15.74 3.61
CA ALA A 49 -8.88 -14.58 3.11
C ALA A 49 -9.55 -13.98 1.86
N TRP A 50 -10.00 -14.82 0.92
CA TRP A 50 -10.74 -14.37 -0.25
C TRP A 50 -12.07 -13.68 0.13
N ARG A 51 -12.85 -14.25 1.07
CA ARG A 51 -14.10 -13.63 1.55
C ARG A 51 -13.85 -12.28 2.20
N ASN A 52 -12.85 -12.20 3.08
CA ASN A 52 -12.45 -10.94 3.72
C ASN A 52 -12.01 -9.88 2.69
N GLN A 53 -11.27 -10.28 1.66
CA GLN A 53 -10.86 -9.36 0.59
C GLN A 53 -12.05 -8.86 -0.23
N ARG A 54 -13.01 -9.74 -0.54
CA ARG A 54 -14.24 -9.37 -1.25
C ARG A 54 -15.04 -8.35 -0.44
N ASP A 55 -15.30 -8.64 0.83
CA ASP A 55 -16.09 -7.79 1.72
C ASP A 55 -15.37 -6.45 1.97
N TRP A 56 -14.05 -6.47 2.12
CA TRP A 56 -13.22 -5.26 2.19
C TRP A 56 -13.33 -4.42 0.91
N THR A 57 -13.31 -5.05 -0.26
CA THR A 57 -13.43 -4.36 -1.55
C THR A 57 -14.79 -3.68 -1.71
N GLU A 58 -15.87 -4.36 -1.33
CA GLU A 58 -17.22 -3.78 -1.31
C GLU A 58 -17.29 -2.58 -0.39
N ARG A 59 -16.81 -2.72 0.85
CA ARG A 59 -16.76 -1.62 1.83
C ARG A 59 -15.95 -0.43 1.32
N LYS A 60 -14.79 -0.67 0.72
CA LYS A 60 -13.94 0.36 0.09
C LYS A 60 -14.68 1.10 -1.02
N ASN A 61 -15.38 0.38 -1.88
CA ASN A 61 -16.14 0.98 -2.98
C ASN A 61 -17.33 1.80 -2.45
N ALA A 62 -17.98 1.35 -1.38
CA ALA A 62 -19.04 2.11 -0.71
C ALA A 62 -18.53 3.45 -0.14
N MET A 63 -17.37 3.45 0.54
CA MET A 63 -16.73 4.69 1.02
C MET A 63 -16.44 5.66 -0.13
N TRP A 64 -15.91 5.16 -1.25
CA TRP A 64 -15.66 6.02 -2.41
C TRP A 64 -16.93 6.56 -3.04
N ALA A 65 -17.99 5.75 -3.09
CA ALA A 65 -19.29 6.19 -3.60
C ALA A 65 -19.92 7.27 -2.72
N SER A 66 -19.72 7.23 -1.40
CA SER A 66 -20.17 8.28 -0.47
C SER A 66 -19.23 9.49 -0.42
N GLY A 67 -18.08 9.45 -1.10
CA GLY A 67 -17.06 10.50 -1.05
C GLY A 67 -16.23 10.49 0.26
N GLU A 68 -16.35 9.44 1.07
CA GLU A 68 -15.54 9.24 2.27
C GLU A 68 -14.10 8.85 1.92
N LYS A 69 -13.16 9.28 2.77
CA LYS A 69 -11.77 8.85 2.68
C LYS A 69 -11.64 7.46 3.28
N LEU A 70 -10.82 6.62 2.65
CA LEU A 70 -10.42 5.36 3.26
C LEU A 70 -9.61 5.59 4.53
N PRO A 71 -9.62 4.67 5.50
CA PRO A 71 -8.75 4.73 6.66
C PRO A 71 -7.28 4.94 6.30
N SER A 72 -6.80 4.31 5.22
CA SER A 72 -5.42 4.46 4.73
C SER A 72 -5.11 5.83 4.11
N GLN A 73 -6.15 6.60 3.74
CA GLN A 73 -6.03 7.95 3.20
C GLN A 73 -6.16 9.03 4.28
N ILE A 74 -6.49 8.66 5.51
CA ILE A 74 -6.50 9.56 6.65
C ILE A 74 -5.06 9.66 7.16
N PRO A 75 -4.42 10.84 7.15
CA PRO A 75 -3.06 10.99 7.66
C PRO A 75 -3.01 10.57 9.14
N SER A 76 -1.99 9.80 9.50
CA SER A 76 -1.72 9.51 10.91
C SER A 76 -1.17 10.76 11.60
N SER A 77 -1.65 11.04 12.81
CA SER A 77 -1.03 12.04 13.68
C SER A 77 0.26 11.53 14.36
N LYS A 78 0.50 10.22 14.30
CA LYS A 78 1.73 9.61 14.81
C LYS A 78 2.92 10.05 13.97
N MET A 79 3.88 10.71 14.61
CA MET A 79 5.12 11.17 14.01
C MET A 79 6.32 10.57 14.76
N ARG A 80 7.40 10.29 14.02
CA ARG A 80 8.67 9.88 14.62
C ARG A 80 9.59 11.07 14.76
N CYS A 81 9.91 11.43 15.99
CA CYS A 81 10.89 12.46 16.29
C CYS A 81 12.31 11.95 15.97
N PRO A 82 13.23 12.80 15.51
CA PRO A 82 14.63 12.40 15.34
C PRO A 82 15.36 11.96 16.60
N CYS A 83 14.83 12.25 17.80
CA CYS A 83 15.31 11.65 19.05
C CYS A 83 14.92 10.16 19.19
N GLY A 84 14.21 9.59 18.21
CA GLY A 84 13.83 8.18 18.14
C GLY A 84 12.42 7.86 18.64
N VAL A 85 11.79 8.79 19.37
CA VAL A 85 10.46 8.61 19.98
C VAL A 85 9.35 8.80 18.96
N GLU A 86 8.35 7.91 18.97
CA GLU A 86 7.08 8.12 18.29
C GLU A 86 6.11 8.87 19.21
N PHE A 87 5.49 9.93 18.69
CA PHE A 87 4.62 10.80 19.45
C PHE A 87 3.40 11.19 18.63
N ASP A 88 2.33 11.62 19.30
CA ASP A 88 1.11 12.07 18.64
C ASP A 88 1.12 13.58 18.44
N SER A 89 1.18 14.05 17.19
CA SER A 89 1.19 15.49 16.91
C SER A 89 -0.11 16.20 17.30
N HIS A 90 -1.21 15.47 17.52
CA HIS A 90 -2.45 16.04 17.99
C HIS A 90 -2.50 16.21 19.52
N VAL A 91 -1.59 15.57 20.25
CA VAL A 91 -1.46 15.73 21.70
C VAL A 91 -0.48 16.89 21.96
N LEU A 92 -1.01 18.02 22.42
CA LEU A 92 -0.21 19.23 22.63
C LEU A 92 1.00 19.00 23.54
N ALA A 93 0.85 18.20 24.60
CA ALA A 93 1.95 17.89 25.52
C ALA A 93 3.10 17.14 24.82
N ASP A 94 2.76 16.18 23.95
CA ASP A 94 3.72 15.42 23.16
C ASP A 94 4.45 16.35 22.16
N ASP A 95 3.69 17.18 21.44
CA ASP A 95 4.25 18.09 20.44
C ASP A 95 5.23 19.09 21.07
N LEU A 96 4.87 19.71 22.21
CA LEU A 96 5.72 20.69 22.90
C LEU A 96 7.09 20.11 23.32
N VAL A 97 7.17 18.82 23.65
CA VAL A 97 8.43 18.14 23.98
C VAL A 97 9.29 17.92 22.73
N HIS A 98 8.69 17.74 21.56
CA HIS A 98 9.38 17.34 20.33
C HIS A 98 9.62 18.48 19.32
N VAL A 99 8.98 19.64 19.49
CA VAL A 99 9.25 20.88 18.72
C VAL A 99 10.73 21.28 18.75
N PRO A 100 11.44 21.33 19.90
CA PRO A 100 12.85 21.73 19.95
C PRO A 100 13.78 20.80 19.15
N HIS A 101 13.54 19.48 19.22
CA HIS A 101 14.31 18.48 18.47
C HIS A 101 14.11 18.61 16.96
N SER A 102 12.89 18.95 16.54
CA SER A 102 12.57 19.20 15.13
C SER A 102 13.30 20.44 14.61
N HIS A 103 13.24 21.57 15.33
CA HIS A 103 13.91 22.82 14.93
C HIS A 103 15.43 22.72 14.87
N ALA A 104 16.07 22.00 15.81
CA ALA A 104 17.52 21.80 15.83
C ALA A 104 18.02 21.13 14.54
N ILE A 105 17.27 20.17 14.01
CA ILE A 105 17.64 19.46 12.78
C ILE A 105 17.37 20.29 11.53
N PHE A 106 16.25 21.01 11.46
CA PHE A 106 16.00 21.91 10.32
C PHE A 106 17.07 22.98 10.20
N ARG A 107 17.51 23.58 11.31
CA ARG A 107 18.64 24.53 11.31
C ARG A 107 19.95 23.90 10.81
N THR A 108 20.27 22.70 11.27
CA THR A 108 21.51 22.00 10.91
C THR A 108 21.54 21.61 9.43
N LYS A 109 20.42 21.08 8.89
CA LYS A 109 20.29 20.72 7.47
C LYS A 109 20.35 21.95 6.55
N ILE A 110 19.70 23.06 6.91
CA ILE A 110 19.77 24.30 6.13
C ILE A 110 21.21 24.86 6.12
N SER A 111 21.91 24.76 7.25
CA SER A 111 23.29 25.24 7.39
C SER A 111 24.28 24.39 6.57
N SER A 112 24.14 23.06 6.57
CA SER A 112 24.97 22.16 5.76
C SER A 112 24.71 22.29 4.25
N LEU A 113 23.46 22.56 3.85
CA LEU A 113 23.10 22.86 2.45
C LEU A 113 23.68 24.20 1.96
N ARG A 114 23.77 25.22 2.83
CA ARG A 114 24.44 26.48 2.49
C ARG A 114 25.96 26.32 2.36
N LEU A 115 26.58 25.56 3.27
CA LEU A 115 28.03 25.30 3.27
C LEU A 115 28.47 24.52 2.02
N SER A 116 27.72 23.48 1.64
CA SER A 116 28.01 22.67 0.45
C SER A 116 27.91 23.48 -0.85
N ARG A 117 26.92 24.37 -0.99
CA ARG A 117 26.83 25.31 -2.11
C ARG A 117 28.03 26.28 -2.20
N SER A 118 28.53 26.76 -1.07
CA SER A 118 29.71 27.66 -1.04
C SER A 118 31.01 26.94 -1.41
N LEU A 119 31.19 25.69 -0.96
CA LEU A 119 32.36 24.87 -1.28
C LEU A 119 32.42 24.49 -2.77
N VAL A 120 31.27 24.22 -3.40
CA VAL A 120 31.19 23.98 -4.86
C VAL A 120 31.53 25.25 -5.65
N ALA A 121 31.15 26.43 -5.17
CA ALA A 121 31.50 27.70 -5.80
C ALA A 121 33.01 28.02 -5.70
N LYS A 122 33.66 27.65 -4.58
CA LYS A 122 35.10 27.88 -4.37
C LYS A 122 36.01 26.88 -5.09
N ARG A 123 35.53 25.70 -5.48
CA ARG A 123 36.31 24.70 -6.26
C ARG A 123 36.34 24.93 -7.77
N ARG A 124 35.68 26.00 -8.25
CA ARG A 124 35.56 26.35 -9.67
C ARG A 124 36.52 27.46 -10.12
N PHE A 125 37.47 27.84 -9.27
CA PHE A 125 38.56 28.77 -9.57
C PHE A 125 39.89 28.15 -9.13
#